data_AF-A0A179EWH8-F1
#
_entry.id   AF-A0A179EWH8-F1
#
_cell.length_a   1.000
_cell.length_b   1.000
_cell.length_c   1.000
_cell.angle_alpha   90.00
_cell.angle_beta   90.00
_cell.angle_gamma   90.00
#
_symmetry.space_group_name_H-M   'P 1'
#
loop_
_entity.id
_entity.type
_entity.pdbx_description
1 polymer ?
#
loop_
_entity_poly.entity_id
_entity_poly.type
_entity_poly.pdbx_seq_one_letter_code
_entity_poly.pdbx_strand_id
1 'polypeptide(L)'
;MEYDTKTPKSVTSDPASFAHDSVRNRWPVILTGAVDDVHRTVAQTDHPEKQAEGKKIIEQLGNLKYEVLHDCKLTPIVDDGYPEEIARYNKEIEQLGNPTWLDVPWLFSECYMYRRISTFFSLTKHWKNYDIFARQKMETFRTSRNAVVELASRYKEFVTHLRANKDSTHNEEAEKLLFTEMFEICLWGNATDLSLLTNLTYEDIQKLQGSEARKAAGKNILINDLPEAYATLKKARDEGKKERCVDFVLDNSGFELYVDLVLAGFLLTSGLATQIVLRPKSIPWFVSDVLPGDFPLLLNAISNPKKFFETLSEDKKLQDKTPAPLSDKETEDLLFVFQEWASLHAEGQLIMRPNRYWTAGGSFWRLPAEAPELHEDMKGAELTIFKGDLNYRKLTGDAHWDATTPWITALGPMGPGSGVNVLSLRTCKADVIVGLPAGKDEELKATGGGGGDTGARRWGWHGKWAVVCLSKGS
;
A
#
# COMPACT_ATOMS: atom_id res chain seq x y z
N MET A 1 -12.47 16.73 -13.17
CA MET A 1 -11.73 17.78 -12.44
C MET A 1 -12.61 18.73 -11.62
N GLU A 2 -13.94 18.76 -11.78
CA GLU A 2 -14.84 19.64 -11.02
C GLU A 2 -14.73 19.49 -9.48
N TYR A 3 -14.55 18.25 -9.01
CA TYR A 3 -14.45 17.94 -7.58
C TYR A 3 -13.02 17.94 -7.04
N ASP A 4 -12.02 18.34 -7.83
CA ASP A 4 -10.64 18.41 -7.34
C ASP A 4 -10.42 19.64 -6.46
N THR A 5 -9.38 19.57 -5.63
CA THR A 5 -8.88 20.75 -4.93
C THR A 5 -8.50 21.86 -5.90
N LYS A 6 -8.70 23.11 -5.48
CA LYS A 6 -8.22 24.31 -6.19
C LYS A 6 -6.73 24.56 -5.95
N THR A 7 -6.12 23.88 -4.98
CA THR A 7 -4.68 23.93 -4.73
C THR A 7 -3.93 23.36 -5.94
N PRO A 8 -2.89 24.05 -6.45
CA PRO A 8 -2.12 23.56 -7.59
C PRO A 8 -1.61 22.14 -7.36
N LYS A 9 -1.78 21.26 -8.35
CA LYS A 9 -1.33 19.86 -8.29
C LYS A 9 0.17 19.75 -8.57
N SER A 10 0.78 18.69 -8.06
CA SER A 10 2.12 18.27 -8.48
C SER A 10 2.13 17.96 -9.98
N VAL A 11 3.13 18.47 -10.70
CA VAL A 11 3.27 18.36 -12.15
C VAL A 11 4.64 17.80 -12.53
N THR A 12 4.68 17.01 -13.60
CA THR A 12 5.92 16.37 -14.09
C THR A 12 6.95 17.36 -14.67
N SER A 13 6.53 18.61 -14.91
CA SER A 13 7.35 19.70 -15.42
C SER A 13 8.18 20.40 -14.32
N ASP A 14 7.80 20.30 -13.04
CA ASP A 14 8.49 21.01 -11.95
C ASP A 14 9.85 20.36 -11.60
N PRO A 15 11.00 20.98 -11.96
CA PRO A 15 12.33 20.41 -11.72
C PRO A 15 12.71 20.28 -10.24
N ALA A 16 11.99 20.95 -9.34
CA ALA A 16 12.22 20.82 -7.91
C ALA A 16 11.40 19.68 -7.27
N SER A 17 10.47 19.06 -8.02
CA SER A 17 9.57 18.02 -7.51
C SER A 17 10.11 16.60 -7.72
N PHE A 18 9.61 15.66 -6.92
CA PHE A 18 9.82 14.24 -7.15
C PHE A 18 9.09 13.72 -8.39
N ALA A 19 8.04 14.41 -8.84
CA ALA A 19 7.34 14.08 -10.07
C ALA A 19 8.29 14.13 -11.28
N HIS A 20 9.15 15.17 -11.35
CA HIS A 20 10.14 15.34 -12.40
C HIS A 20 11.19 14.22 -12.42
N ASP A 21 11.71 13.83 -11.25
CA ASP A 21 12.62 12.69 -11.12
C ASP A 21 11.93 11.37 -11.50
N SER A 22 10.69 11.20 -11.05
CA SER A 22 9.91 9.97 -11.29
C SER A 22 9.65 9.73 -12.77
N VAL A 23 9.17 10.74 -13.52
CA VAL A 23 8.90 10.57 -14.96
C VAL A 23 10.16 10.36 -15.80
N ARG A 24 11.28 11.03 -15.45
CA ARG A 24 12.51 10.98 -16.25
C ARG A 24 13.38 9.77 -15.95
N ASN A 25 13.38 9.32 -14.69
CA ASN A 25 14.30 8.28 -14.24
C ASN A 25 13.58 6.98 -13.85
N ARG A 26 12.48 7.07 -13.10
CA ARG A 26 11.85 5.88 -12.49
C ARG A 26 10.90 5.16 -13.46
N TRP A 27 10.01 5.89 -14.15
CA TRP A 27 9.05 5.27 -15.07
C TRP A 27 9.71 4.51 -16.23
N PRO A 28 10.79 5.02 -16.88
CA PRO A 28 11.49 4.26 -17.91
C PRO A 28 12.10 2.95 -17.37
N VAL A 29 12.57 2.93 -16.11
CA VAL A 29 13.09 1.71 -15.46
C VAL A 29 11.95 0.72 -15.23
N ILE A 30 10.79 1.18 -14.74
CA ILE A 30 9.60 0.33 -14.54
C ILE A 30 9.16 -0.30 -15.87
N LEU A 31 9.06 0.51 -16.94
CA LEU A 31 8.68 0.01 -18.27
C LEU A 31 9.72 -0.95 -18.84
N THR A 32 11.00 -0.77 -18.53
CA THR A 32 12.05 -1.73 -18.90
C THR A 32 11.87 -3.06 -18.18
N GLY A 33 11.65 -3.03 -16.86
CA GLY A 33 11.38 -4.24 -16.09
C GLY A 33 10.12 -4.99 -16.57
N ALA A 34 9.08 -4.24 -16.96
CA ALA A 34 7.88 -4.79 -17.59
C ALA A 34 8.19 -5.51 -18.91
N VAL A 35 8.97 -4.89 -19.80
CA VAL A 35 9.41 -5.52 -21.06
C VAL A 35 10.20 -6.80 -20.78
N ASP A 36 11.15 -6.76 -19.85
CA ASP A 36 11.99 -7.90 -19.50
C ASP A 36 11.16 -9.06 -18.92
N ASP A 37 10.15 -8.75 -18.10
CA ASP A 37 9.26 -9.74 -17.50
C ASP A 37 8.46 -10.48 -18.59
N VAL A 38 7.81 -9.76 -19.50
CA VAL A 38 7.04 -10.36 -20.60
C VAL A 38 7.96 -11.14 -21.54
N HIS A 39 9.13 -10.59 -21.88
CA HIS A 39 10.11 -11.28 -22.71
C HIS A 39 10.53 -12.62 -22.11
N ARG A 40 10.85 -12.66 -20.80
CA ARG A 40 11.18 -13.90 -20.09
C ARG A 40 10.02 -14.91 -20.15
N THR A 41 8.78 -14.46 -19.99
CA THR A 41 7.59 -15.34 -20.05
C THR A 41 7.33 -15.88 -21.45
N VAL A 42 7.51 -15.05 -22.49
CA VAL A 42 7.39 -15.46 -23.89
C VAL A 42 8.41 -16.55 -24.23
N ALA A 43 9.64 -16.43 -23.74
CA ALA A 43 10.70 -17.42 -23.97
C ALA A 43 10.43 -18.78 -23.31
N GLN A 44 9.51 -18.85 -22.33
CA GLN A 44 9.19 -20.06 -21.56
C GLN A 44 7.94 -20.80 -22.05
N THR A 45 7.22 -20.26 -23.04
CA THR A 45 5.98 -20.88 -23.54
C THR A 45 6.14 -21.35 -24.98
N ASP A 46 5.69 -22.57 -25.28
CA ASP A 46 5.71 -23.13 -26.65
C ASP A 46 4.42 -22.84 -27.44
N HIS A 47 3.45 -22.12 -26.85
CA HIS A 47 2.16 -21.86 -27.50
C HIS A 47 2.27 -20.71 -28.52
N PRO A 48 2.10 -20.95 -29.84
CA PRO A 48 2.41 -19.95 -30.88
C PRO A 48 1.61 -18.65 -30.75
N GLU A 49 0.29 -18.74 -30.50
CA GLU A 49 -0.56 -17.54 -30.33
C GLU A 49 -0.17 -16.73 -29.09
N LYS A 50 0.09 -17.39 -27.95
CA LYS A 50 0.55 -16.74 -26.72
C LYS A 50 1.90 -16.06 -26.94
N GLN A 51 2.83 -16.68 -27.66
CA GLN A 51 4.10 -16.03 -28.03
C GLN A 51 3.86 -14.78 -28.91
N ALA A 52 2.97 -14.87 -29.90
CA ALA A 52 2.67 -13.75 -30.79
C ALA A 52 2.03 -12.57 -30.03
N GLU A 53 1.05 -12.84 -29.16
CA GLU A 53 0.45 -11.81 -28.28
C GLU A 53 1.51 -11.19 -27.35
N GLY A 54 2.37 -12.01 -26.75
CA GLY A 54 3.41 -11.51 -25.85
C GLY A 54 4.45 -10.63 -26.56
N LYS A 55 4.85 -10.99 -27.80
CA LYS A 55 5.72 -10.14 -28.64
C LYS A 55 5.06 -8.79 -28.95
N LYS A 56 3.75 -8.77 -29.22
CA LYS A 56 3.00 -7.54 -29.43
C LYS A 56 2.92 -6.69 -28.16
N ILE A 57 2.74 -7.30 -26.99
CA ILE A 57 2.77 -6.59 -25.71
C ILE A 57 4.15 -5.96 -25.47
N ILE A 58 5.24 -6.68 -25.77
CA ILE A 58 6.62 -6.15 -25.67
C ILE A 58 6.79 -4.91 -26.55
N GLU A 59 6.31 -4.96 -27.79
CA GLU A 59 6.32 -3.81 -28.71
C GLU A 59 5.53 -2.63 -28.13
N GLN A 60 4.32 -2.87 -27.62
CA GLN A 60 3.48 -1.81 -27.03
C GLN A 60 4.10 -1.18 -25.78
N LEU A 61 4.74 -1.98 -24.91
CA LEU A 61 5.49 -1.48 -23.76
C LEU A 61 6.73 -0.68 -24.18
N GLY A 62 7.43 -1.14 -25.21
CA GLY A 62 8.55 -0.41 -25.82
C GLY A 62 8.14 0.94 -26.39
N ASN A 63 7.00 0.99 -27.09
CA ASN A 63 6.42 2.23 -27.60
C ASN A 63 5.99 3.17 -26.48
N LEU A 64 5.34 2.67 -25.43
CA LEU A 64 4.98 3.49 -24.26
C LEU A 64 6.22 4.07 -23.57
N LYS A 65 7.30 3.29 -23.44
CA LYS A 65 8.59 3.78 -22.92
C LYS A 65 9.18 4.87 -23.82
N TYR A 66 9.10 4.69 -25.13
CA TYR A 66 9.54 5.70 -26.09
C TYR A 66 8.72 7.00 -25.93
N GLU A 67 7.39 6.90 -25.85
CA GLU A 67 6.49 8.04 -25.63
C GLU A 67 6.90 8.85 -24.38
N VAL A 68 7.14 8.18 -23.25
CA VAL A 68 7.56 8.80 -21.99
C VAL A 68 8.92 9.50 -22.12
N LEU A 69 9.91 8.82 -22.73
CA LEU A 69 11.28 9.36 -22.86
C LEU A 69 11.38 10.55 -23.82
N HIS A 70 10.49 10.63 -24.81
CA HIS A 70 10.51 11.67 -25.86
C HIS A 70 9.41 12.70 -25.67
N ASP A 71 8.82 12.77 -24.48
CA ASP A 71 7.79 13.76 -24.13
C ASP A 71 6.64 13.81 -25.14
N CYS A 72 6.19 12.65 -25.61
CA CYS A 72 5.07 12.58 -26.54
C CYS A 72 3.76 13.03 -25.85
N LYS A 73 2.76 13.39 -26.66
CA LYS A 73 1.41 13.67 -26.17
C LYS A 73 0.77 12.40 -25.62
N LEU A 74 0.01 12.53 -24.53
CA LEU A 74 -0.88 11.48 -24.06
C LEU A 74 -1.96 11.23 -25.11
N THR A 75 -2.29 9.96 -25.34
CA THR A 75 -3.27 9.53 -26.34
C THR A 75 -4.50 8.88 -25.69
N PRO A 76 -5.67 8.93 -26.32
CA PRO A 76 -6.85 8.23 -25.80
C PRO A 76 -6.58 6.74 -25.61
N ILE A 77 -7.02 6.20 -24.47
CA ILE A 77 -7.04 4.76 -24.22
C ILE A 77 -8.17 4.15 -25.05
N VAL A 78 -7.85 3.06 -25.74
CA VAL A 78 -8.82 2.28 -26.53
C VAL A 78 -9.75 1.47 -25.62
N ASP A 79 -10.94 1.14 -26.11
CA ASP A 79 -11.90 0.33 -25.35
C ASP A 79 -11.38 -1.09 -25.11
N ASP A 80 -11.37 -1.52 -23.86
CA ASP A 80 -10.94 -2.85 -23.41
C ASP A 80 -12.01 -3.60 -22.60
N GLY A 81 -13.27 -3.18 -22.74
CA GLY A 81 -14.42 -3.75 -22.04
C GLY A 81 -14.80 -3.03 -20.75
N TYR A 82 -14.17 -1.89 -20.46
CA TYR A 82 -14.52 -1.00 -19.33
C TYR A 82 -14.77 0.44 -19.83
N PRO A 83 -15.80 0.66 -20.68
CA PRO A 83 -15.97 1.91 -21.42
C PRO A 83 -16.17 3.14 -20.52
N GLU A 84 -16.83 3.01 -19.37
CA GLU A 84 -17.02 4.13 -18.44
C GLU A 84 -15.71 4.62 -17.81
N GLU A 85 -14.85 3.68 -17.40
CA GLU A 85 -13.53 4.02 -16.83
C GLU A 85 -12.65 4.67 -17.89
N ILE A 86 -12.65 4.12 -19.11
CA ILE A 86 -11.88 4.63 -20.25
C ILE A 86 -12.37 6.03 -20.64
N ALA A 87 -13.69 6.24 -20.65
CA ALA A 87 -14.28 7.55 -20.91
C ALA A 87 -13.81 8.59 -19.87
N ARG A 88 -13.69 8.23 -18.59
CA ARG A 88 -13.16 9.14 -17.55
C ARG A 88 -11.71 9.53 -17.83
N TYR A 89 -10.84 8.57 -18.14
CA TYR A 89 -9.45 8.86 -18.49
C TYR A 89 -9.35 9.74 -19.75
N ASN A 90 -10.06 9.38 -20.82
CA ASN A 90 -10.02 10.11 -22.09
C ASN A 90 -10.57 11.54 -21.95
N LYS A 91 -11.64 11.71 -21.17
CA LYS A 91 -12.18 13.02 -20.82
C LYS A 91 -11.16 13.86 -20.05
N GLU A 92 -10.41 13.26 -19.12
CA GLU A 92 -9.38 13.98 -18.37
C GLU A 92 -8.21 14.41 -19.26
N ILE A 93 -7.76 13.58 -20.22
CA ILE A 93 -6.75 13.96 -21.23
C ILE A 93 -7.23 15.18 -22.03
N GLU A 94 -8.47 15.16 -22.50
CA GLU A 94 -9.07 16.27 -23.26
C GLU A 94 -9.16 17.54 -22.42
N GLN A 95 -9.67 17.44 -21.18
CA GLN A 95 -9.81 18.58 -20.28
C GLN A 95 -8.46 19.19 -19.86
N LEU A 96 -7.38 18.40 -19.86
CA LEU A 96 -6.01 18.87 -19.65
C LEU A 96 -5.36 19.44 -20.94
N GLY A 97 -6.08 19.49 -22.06
CA GLY A 97 -5.58 20.07 -23.30
C GLY A 97 -4.67 19.15 -24.11
N ASN A 98 -4.78 17.82 -23.93
CA ASN A 98 -3.91 16.81 -24.55
C ASN A 98 -2.42 17.03 -24.19
N PRO A 99 -2.08 16.90 -22.89
CA PRO A 99 -0.76 17.22 -22.37
C PRO A 99 0.32 16.24 -22.85
N THR A 100 1.58 16.55 -22.58
CA THR A 100 2.72 15.67 -22.81
C THR A 100 3.19 15.02 -21.51
N TRP A 101 4.00 13.95 -21.58
CA TRP A 101 4.45 13.20 -20.40
C TRP A 101 5.25 14.04 -19.39
N LEU A 102 5.99 15.05 -19.85
CA LEU A 102 6.83 15.92 -19.03
C LEU A 102 6.13 17.23 -18.62
N ASP A 103 4.85 17.41 -18.98
CA ASP A 103 4.03 18.54 -18.51
C ASP A 103 2.56 18.13 -18.30
N VAL A 104 2.31 17.40 -17.21
CA VAL A 104 0.99 16.85 -16.85
C VAL A 104 0.91 16.65 -15.34
N PRO A 105 -0.28 16.71 -14.71
CA PRO A 105 -0.41 16.36 -13.29
C PRO A 105 0.15 14.96 -13.00
N TRP A 106 1.00 14.87 -11.98
CA TRP A 106 1.79 13.68 -11.68
C TRP A 106 0.90 12.48 -11.32
N LEU A 107 -0.05 12.66 -10.39
CA LEU A 107 -1.01 11.61 -10.02
C LEU A 107 -1.73 11.02 -11.24
N PHE A 108 -2.26 11.88 -12.12
CA PHE A 108 -3.03 11.44 -13.28
C PHE A 108 -2.15 10.66 -14.27
N SER A 109 -0.99 11.21 -14.62
CA SER A 109 -0.10 10.62 -15.62
C SER A 109 0.50 9.29 -15.16
N GLU A 110 0.83 9.15 -13.88
CA GLU A 110 1.29 7.89 -13.31
C GLU A 110 0.18 6.82 -13.34
N CYS A 111 -1.04 7.17 -12.93
CA CYS A 111 -2.21 6.28 -13.05
C CYS A 111 -2.49 5.90 -14.53
N TYR A 112 -2.42 6.88 -15.43
CA TYR A 112 -2.62 6.67 -16.86
C TYR A 112 -1.59 5.71 -17.46
N MET A 113 -0.32 5.80 -17.05
CA MET A 113 0.71 4.85 -17.49
C MET A 113 0.34 3.41 -17.12
N TYR A 114 0.00 3.13 -15.86
CA TYR A 114 -0.42 1.78 -15.45
C TYR A 114 -1.73 1.35 -16.11
N ARG A 115 -2.64 2.29 -16.36
CA ARG A 115 -3.88 1.99 -17.09
C ARG A 115 -3.63 1.58 -18.54
N ARG A 116 -2.72 2.28 -19.24
CA ARG A 116 -2.24 1.92 -20.60
C ARG A 116 -1.59 0.54 -20.60
N ILE A 117 -0.71 0.26 -19.63
CA ILE A 117 -0.11 -1.07 -19.46
C ILE A 117 -1.20 -2.14 -19.34
N SER A 118 -2.16 -1.94 -18.42
CA SER A 118 -3.27 -2.90 -18.23
C SER A 118 -4.11 -3.10 -19.49
N THR A 119 -4.31 -2.07 -20.32
CA THR A 119 -5.01 -2.18 -21.61
C THR A 119 -4.32 -3.14 -22.57
N PHE A 120 -2.98 -3.14 -22.60
CA PHE A 120 -2.21 -4.02 -23.50
C PHE A 120 -2.50 -5.50 -23.20
N PHE A 121 -2.69 -5.85 -21.94
CA PHE A 121 -3.02 -7.20 -21.51
C PHE A 121 -4.50 -7.52 -21.70
N SER A 122 -5.40 -6.62 -21.30
CA SER A 122 -6.85 -6.87 -21.30
C SER A 122 -7.45 -7.17 -22.68
N LEU A 123 -6.83 -6.63 -23.74
CA LEU A 123 -7.19 -6.85 -25.15
C LEU A 123 -6.72 -8.20 -25.73
N THR A 124 -5.92 -8.96 -24.99
CA THR A 124 -5.42 -10.26 -25.44
C THR A 124 -6.30 -11.42 -24.98
N LYS A 125 -6.12 -12.59 -25.57
CA LYS A 125 -6.78 -13.82 -25.15
C LYS A 125 -5.98 -14.58 -24.10
N HIS A 126 -4.66 -14.72 -24.28
CA HIS A 126 -3.81 -15.59 -23.48
C HIS A 126 -3.05 -14.85 -22.35
N TRP A 127 -3.01 -13.52 -22.40
CA TRP A 127 -2.33 -12.68 -21.40
C TRP A 127 -3.28 -11.82 -20.57
N LYS A 128 -4.60 -11.91 -20.80
CA LYS A 128 -5.62 -11.07 -20.15
C LYS A 128 -5.50 -10.94 -18.63
N ASN A 129 -5.17 -12.05 -17.98
CA ASN A 129 -5.06 -12.14 -16.51
C ASN A 129 -3.61 -12.21 -16.03
N TYR A 130 -2.64 -11.90 -16.89
CA TYR A 130 -1.24 -11.94 -16.54
C TYR A 130 -0.87 -10.73 -15.66
N ASP A 131 -0.42 -10.99 -14.44
CA ASP A 131 0.20 -9.96 -13.60
C ASP A 131 1.70 -9.89 -13.91
N ILE A 132 2.07 -8.85 -14.67
CA ILE A 132 3.44 -8.53 -15.07
C ILE A 132 4.38 -8.24 -13.90
N PHE A 133 3.86 -7.99 -12.70
CA PHE A 133 4.65 -7.69 -11.52
C PHE A 133 4.71 -8.84 -10.51
N ALA A 134 3.97 -9.94 -10.74
CA ALA A 134 3.86 -11.05 -9.80
C ALA A 134 5.22 -11.66 -9.41
N ARG A 135 6.17 -11.77 -10.35
CA ARG A 135 7.52 -12.26 -10.05
C ARG A 135 8.25 -11.37 -9.04
N GLN A 136 8.25 -10.06 -9.29
CA GLN A 136 8.90 -9.08 -8.42
C GLN A 136 8.25 -9.05 -7.03
N LYS A 137 6.91 -9.10 -6.97
CA LYS A 137 6.15 -9.17 -5.71
C LYS A 137 6.56 -10.38 -4.86
N MET A 138 6.57 -11.58 -5.47
CA MET A 138 6.92 -12.81 -4.76
C MET A 138 8.41 -12.88 -4.39
N GLU A 139 9.31 -12.35 -5.22
CA GLU A 139 10.73 -12.29 -4.86
C GLU A 139 10.98 -11.34 -3.69
N THR A 140 10.32 -10.19 -3.66
CA THR A 140 10.38 -9.25 -2.54
C THR A 140 9.87 -9.89 -1.25
N PHE A 141 8.80 -10.69 -1.32
CA PHE A 141 8.34 -11.44 -0.15
C PHE A 141 9.35 -12.49 0.31
N ARG A 142 9.98 -13.20 -0.64
CA ARG A 142 11.01 -14.21 -0.34
C ARG A 142 12.24 -13.60 0.34
N THR A 143 12.66 -12.39 -0.05
CA THR A 143 13.81 -11.71 0.58
C THR A 143 13.50 -11.24 2.00
N SER A 144 12.24 -11.01 2.35
CA SER A 144 11.78 -10.69 3.72
C SER A 144 11.68 -11.89 4.66
N ARG A 145 12.22 -13.07 4.29
CA ARG A 145 12.13 -14.32 5.06
C ARG A 145 12.32 -14.16 6.56
N ASN A 146 13.40 -13.53 6.99
CA ASN A 146 13.73 -13.43 8.42
C ASN A 146 12.65 -12.65 9.18
N ALA A 147 12.16 -11.55 8.60
CA ALA A 147 11.10 -10.74 9.19
C ALA A 147 9.76 -11.48 9.22
N VAL A 148 9.45 -12.25 8.16
CA VAL A 148 8.24 -13.08 8.07
C VAL A 148 8.22 -14.14 9.17
N VAL A 149 9.33 -14.85 9.35
CA VAL A 149 9.45 -15.91 10.35
C VAL A 149 9.37 -15.36 11.78
N GLU A 150 10.09 -14.27 12.05
CA GLU A 150 10.06 -13.61 13.36
C GLU A 150 8.63 -13.18 13.74
N LEU A 151 7.94 -12.50 12.81
CA LEU A 151 6.56 -12.07 13.01
C LEU A 151 5.59 -13.24 13.16
N ALA A 152 5.81 -14.36 12.48
CA ALA A 152 4.98 -15.55 12.62
C ALA A 152 5.05 -16.09 14.06
N SER A 153 6.25 -16.17 14.62
CA SER A 153 6.47 -16.62 16.01
C SER A 153 5.75 -15.68 16.99
N ARG A 154 5.95 -14.38 16.84
CA ARG A 154 5.31 -13.36 17.70
C ARG A 154 3.79 -13.35 17.60
N TYR A 155 3.26 -13.45 16.39
CA TYR A 155 1.81 -13.52 16.17
C TYR A 155 1.21 -14.75 16.84
N LYS A 156 1.85 -15.91 16.74
CA LYS A 156 1.40 -17.14 17.40
C LYS A 156 1.41 -17.01 18.92
N GLU A 157 2.49 -16.51 19.50
CA GLU A 157 2.59 -16.27 20.94
C GLU A 157 1.47 -15.35 21.43
N PHE A 158 1.27 -14.23 20.72
CA PHE A 158 0.22 -13.27 21.02
C PHE A 158 -1.20 -13.87 20.95
N VAL A 159 -1.55 -14.53 19.83
CA VAL A 159 -2.89 -15.11 19.63
C VAL A 159 -3.17 -16.19 20.69
N THR A 160 -2.17 -17.03 20.98
CA THR A 160 -2.27 -18.08 22.00
C THR A 160 -2.50 -17.46 23.38
N HIS A 161 -1.74 -16.42 23.73
CA HIS A 161 -1.88 -15.74 25.00
C HIS A 161 -3.25 -15.09 25.17
N LEU A 162 -3.74 -14.33 24.18
CA LEU A 162 -5.07 -13.70 24.26
C LEU A 162 -6.20 -14.74 24.40
N ARG A 163 -6.09 -15.88 23.70
CA ARG A 163 -7.08 -16.96 23.81
C ARG A 163 -7.09 -17.61 25.18
N ALA A 164 -5.93 -17.83 25.79
CA ALA A 164 -5.81 -18.40 27.12
C ALA A 164 -6.36 -17.47 28.22
N ASN A 165 -6.35 -16.15 27.97
CA ASN A 165 -6.64 -15.12 28.97
C ASN A 165 -7.89 -14.28 28.65
N LYS A 166 -8.85 -14.83 27.91
CA LYS A 166 -10.10 -14.15 27.51
C LYS A 166 -10.87 -13.54 28.68
N ASP A 167 -10.75 -14.13 29.87
CA ASP A 167 -11.46 -13.72 31.09
C ASP A 167 -10.61 -12.86 32.05
N SER A 168 -9.34 -12.56 31.71
CA SER A 168 -8.49 -11.74 32.56
C SER A 168 -8.73 -10.25 32.30
N THR A 169 -8.67 -9.42 33.34
CA THR A 169 -8.77 -7.95 33.19
C THR A 169 -7.70 -7.48 32.23
N HIS A 170 -8.12 -7.02 31.05
CA HIS A 170 -7.23 -6.43 30.05
C HIS A 170 -6.48 -5.26 30.68
N ASN A 171 -5.15 -5.38 30.76
CA ASN A 171 -4.30 -4.25 31.07
C ASN A 171 -4.37 -3.28 29.86
N GLU A 172 -5.14 -2.21 30.01
CA GLU A 172 -5.41 -1.22 28.96
C GLU A 172 -4.12 -0.60 28.42
N GLU A 173 -3.15 -0.29 29.28
CA GLU A 173 -1.85 0.25 28.87
C GLU A 173 -1.06 -0.77 28.02
N ALA A 174 -1.12 -2.05 28.38
CA ALA A 174 -0.46 -3.11 27.60
C ALA A 174 -1.14 -3.31 26.23
N GLU A 175 -2.47 -3.29 26.17
CA GLU A 175 -3.21 -3.38 24.89
C GLU A 175 -2.92 -2.19 23.98
N LYS A 176 -2.95 -0.97 24.54
CA LYS A 176 -2.62 0.26 23.79
C LYS A 176 -1.19 0.25 23.26
N LEU A 177 -0.25 -0.27 24.06
CA LEU A 177 1.14 -0.39 23.66
C LEU A 177 1.31 -1.38 22.51
N LEU A 178 0.64 -2.53 22.59
CA LEU A 178 0.64 -3.53 21.54
C LEU A 178 -0.07 -3.05 20.27
N PHE A 179 -1.18 -2.32 20.42
CA PHE A 179 -1.84 -1.63 19.31
C PHE A 179 -0.87 -0.71 18.58
N THR A 180 -0.15 0.13 19.32
CA THR A 180 0.83 1.06 18.75
C THR A 180 1.92 0.31 17.97
N GLU A 181 2.46 -0.76 18.56
CA GLU A 181 3.51 -1.56 17.92
C GLU A 181 3.02 -2.24 16.63
N MET A 182 1.83 -2.86 16.65
CA MET A 182 1.26 -3.51 15.46
C MET A 182 0.99 -2.52 14.33
N PHE A 183 0.51 -1.32 14.66
CA PHE A 183 0.30 -0.26 13.68
C PHE A 183 1.62 0.32 13.15
N GLU A 184 2.66 0.46 13.98
CA GLU A 184 3.98 0.91 13.53
C GLU A 184 4.65 -0.11 12.60
N ILE A 185 4.55 -1.41 12.89
CA ILE A 185 5.02 -2.47 11.99
C ILE A 185 4.28 -2.40 10.64
N CYS A 186 2.96 -2.19 10.67
CA CYS A 186 2.14 -2.01 9.48
C CYS A 186 2.48 -0.73 8.69
N LEU A 187 2.82 0.37 9.38
CA LEU A 187 3.20 1.65 8.79
C LEU A 187 4.52 1.58 8.03
N TRP A 188 5.53 0.94 8.62
CA TRP A 188 6.86 0.83 8.04
C TRP A 188 6.97 -0.31 7.02
N GLY A 189 6.19 -1.38 7.16
CA GLY A 189 6.15 -2.50 6.22
C GLY A 189 7.56 -3.03 5.94
N ASN A 190 7.98 -3.02 4.68
CA ASN A 190 9.32 -3.48 4.28
C ASN A 190 10.47 -2.62 4.82
N ALA A 191 10.20 -1.40 5.29
CA ALA A 191 11.16 -0.52 5.94
C ALA A 191 11.22 -0.72 7.47
N THR A 192 10.47 -1.70 8.01
CA THR A 192 10.51 -2.03 9.45
C THR A 192 11.91 -2.51 9.82
N ASP A 193 12.53 -1.81 10.78
CA ASP A 193 13.79 -2.25 11.38
C ASP A 193 13.55 -3.59 12.09
N LEU A 194 14.38 -4.61 11.81
CA LEU A 194 14.27 -5.92 12.46
C LEU A 194 14.30 -5.80 14.00
N SER A 195 14.96 -4.78 14.55
CA SER A 195 14.93 -4.51 15.99
C SER A 195 13.52 -4.20 16.51
N LEU A 196 12.62 -3.62 15.70
CA LEU A 196 11.20 -3.47 16.07
C LEU A 196 10.48 -4.82 16.14
N LEU A 197 10.95 -5.79 15.37
CA LEU A 197 10.40 -7.14 15.40
C LEU A 197 10.92 -7.93 16.59
N THR A 198 12.14 -7.71 17.07
CA THR A 198 12.79 -8.58 18.08
C THR A 198 12.56 -8.20 19.54
N ASN A 199 11.86 -7.11 19.83
CA ASN A 199 12.08 -6.47 21.13
C ASN A 199 11.23 -6.92 22.30
N LEU A 200 10.05 -7.53 22.12
CA LEU A 200 9.19 -7.85 23.26
C LEU A 200 8.26 -9.04 23.04
N THR A 201 8.30 -9.99 23.98
CA THR A 201 7.22 -10.95 24.19
C THR A 201 6.00 -10.23 24.79
N TYR A 202 4.82 -10.86 24.72
CA TYR A 202 3.62 -10.31 25.36
C TYR A 202 3.83 -10.08 26.87
N GLU A 203 4.59 -10.95 27.55
CA GLU A 203 4.92 -10.78 28.97
C GLU A 203 5.81 -9.56 29.23
N ASP A 204 6.75 -9.27 28.34
CA ASP A 204 7.62 -8.09 28.48
C ASP A 204 6.84 -6.79 28.28
N ILE A 205 5.83 -6.80 27.40
CA ILE A 205 4.86 -5.70 27.23
C ILE A 205 4.06 -5.49 28.52
N GLN A 206 3.58 -6.56 29.16
CA GLN A 206 2.88 -6.45 30.44
C GLN A 206 3.77 -5.88 31.56
N LYS A 207 5.08 -6.17 31.51
CA LYS A 207 6.09 -5.61 32.43
C LYS A 207 6.60 -4.23 32.00
N LEU A 208 6.08 -3.67 30.89
CA LEU A 208 6.46 -2.39 30.30
C LEU A 208 7.97 -2.25 29.99
N GLN A 209 8.65 -3.37 29.73
CA GLN A 209 10.06 -3.38 29.33
C GLN A 209 10.17 -3.11 27.80
N GLY A 210 11.35 -2.73 27.29
CA GLY A 210 11.60 -2.51 25.84
C GLY A 210 11.25 -1.13 25.26
N SER A 211 11.55 -0.04 25.96
CA SER A 211 11.19 1.32 25.50
C SER A 211 12.10 1.92 24.41
N GLU A 212 13.33 1.43 24.23
CA GLU A 212 14.35 2.21 23.49
C GLU A 212 14.24 2.13 21.97
N ALA A 213 14.11 0.95 21.34
CA ALA A 213 14.00 0.90 19.88
C ALA A 213 12.63 1.38 19.36
N ARG A 214 11.56 1.22 20.16
CA ARG A 214 10.24 1.85 19.88
C ARG A 214 10.33 3.37 19.91
N LYS A 215 10.98 3.94 20.94
CA LYS A 215 11.27 5.39 20.98
C LYS A 215 12.15 5.82 19.80
N ALA A 216 13.02 4.96 19.29
CA ALA A 216 13.85 5.27 18.13
C ALA A 216 13.05 5.28 16.82
N ALA A 217 12.16 4.30 16.60
CA ALA A 217 11.29 4.26 15.42
C ALA A 217 10.23 5.37 15.42
N GLY A 218 9.66 5.69 16.59
CA GLY A 218 8.73 6.79 16.76
C GLY A 218 9.32 8.16 16.40
N LYS A 219 10.65 8.35 16.45
CA LYS A 219 11.29 9.63 16.07
C LYS A 219 11.07 10.01 14.61
N ASN A 220 10.87 9.02 13.73
CA ASN A 220 10.66 9.27 12.32
C ASN A 220 9.18 9.41 11.94
N ILE A 221 8.27 9.31 12.93
CA ILE A 221 6.84 9.54 12.75
C ILE A 221 6.55 11.01 13.10
N LEU A 222 6.28 11.83 12.08
CA LEU A 222 6.14 13.28 12.18
C LEU A 222 4.78 13.73 12.74
N ILE A 223 3.74 12.93 12.49
CA ILE A 223 2.37 13.11 12.99
C ILE A 223 1.91 11.72 13.44
N ASN A 224 1.35 11.60 14.65
CA ASN A 224 0.99 10.30 15.21
C ASN A 224 -0.37 10.30 15.92
N ASP A 225 -1.43 10.04 15.16
CA ASP A 225 -2.80 9.94 15.67
C ASP A 225 -3.21 8.50 16.06
N LEU A 226 -2.24 7.60 16.27
CA LEU A 226 -2.53 6.23 16.75
C LEU A 226 -3.26 6.19 18.09
N PRO A 227 -2.96 7.05 19.09
CA PRO A 227 -3.71 7.08 20.34
C PRO A 227 -5.22 7.34 20.13
N GLU A 228 -5.57 8.26 19.23
CA GLU A 228 -6.96 8.57 18.89
C GLU A 228 -7.62 7.46 18.07
N ALA A 229 -6.86 6.78 17.20
CA ALA A 229 -7.35 5.62 16.46
C ALA A 229 -7.69 4.45 17.41
N TYR A 230 -6.82 4.15 18.38
CA TYR A 230 -7.08 3.17 19.42
C TYR A 230 -8.33 3.52 20.23
N ALA A 231 -8.43 4.77 20.69
CA ALA A 231 -9.60 5.25 21.44
C ALA A 231 -10.91 5.10 20.66
N THR A 232 -10.87 5.27 19.33
CA THR A 232 -12.05 5.11 18.46
C THR A 232 -12.52 3.65 18.42
N LEU A 233 -11.62 2.71 18.17
CA LEU A 233 -11.96 1.27 18.13
C LEU A 233 -12.34 0.73 19.51
N LYS A 234 -11.62 1.15 20.56
CA LYS A 234 -11.94 0.79 21.95
C LYS A 234 -13.33 1.28 22.33
N LYS A 235 -13.67 2.53 22.03
CA LYS A 235 -15.00 3.08 22.30
C LYS A 235 -16.10 2.23 21.64
N ALA A 236 -15.94 1.87 20.37
CA ALA A 236 -16.88 1.01 19.66
C ALA A 236 -17.05 -0.37 20.33
N ARG A 237 -15.95 -0.96 20.83
CA ARG A 237 -15.96 -2.21 21.60
C ARG A 237 -16.68 -2.05 22.94
N ASP A 238 -16.32 -1.03 23.71
CA ASP A 238 -16.84 -0.79 25.07
C ASP A 238 -18.34 -0.43 25.06
N GLU A 239 -18.82 0.22 24.00
CA GLU A 239 -20.25 0.47 23.75
C GLU A 239 -21.02 -0.80 23.32
N GLY A 240 -20.33 -1.93 23.14
CA GLY A 240 -20.96 -3.20 22.78
C GLY A 240 -21.52 -3.23 21.36
N LYS A 241 -21.04 -2.37 20.45
CA LYS A 241 -21.48 -2.36 19.04
C LYS A 241 -21.24 -3.73 18.43
N LYS A 242 -22.28 -4.42 17.95
CA LYS A 242 -22.15 -5.83 17.50
C LYS A 242 -21.25 -5.99 16.28
N GLU A 243 -21.32 -5.05 15.35
CA GLU A 243 -20.52 -5.03 14.13
C GLU A 243 -19.51 -3.90 14.24
N ARG A 244 -18.23 -4.23 14.18
CA ARG A 244 -17.10 -3.30 14.22
C ARG A 244 -16.20 -3.61 13.04
N CYS A 245 -16.51 -3.02 11.89
CA CYS A 245 -15.77 -3.22 10.66
C CYS A 245 -14.54 -2.32 10.61
N VAL A 246 -13.39 -2.87 10.20
CA VAL A 246 -12.20 -2.07 9.87
C VAL A 246 -11.78 -2.38 8.44
N ASP A 247 -11.63 -1.32 7.66
CA ASP A 247 -11.29 -1.42 6.25
C ASP A 247 -9.80 -1.16 6.03
N PHE A 248 -9.20 -1.88 5.10
CA PHE A 248 -7.84 -1.64 4.61
C PHE A 248 -7.88 -1.31 3.13
N VAL A 249 -7.68 -0.05 2.77
CA VAL A 249 -7.35 0.34 1.39
C VAL A 249 -5.85 0.07 1.19
N LEU A 250 -5.57 -1.08 0.59
CA LEU A 250 -4.24 -1.67 0.55
C LEU A 250 -3.27 -0.91 -0.36
N ASP A 251 -1.98 -0.97 -0.02
CA ASP A 251 -0.85 -0.53 -0.84
C ASP A 251 -0.16 -1.77 -1.43
N ASN A 252 1.03 -2.14 -0.93
CA ASN A 252 1.87 -3.18 -1.53
C ASN A 252 1.55 -4.60 -1.05
N SER A 253 1.79 -5.55 -1.95
CA SER A 253 1.83 -6.99 -1.69
C SER A 253 3.15 -7.42 -1.01
N GLY A 254 3.34 -8.73 -0.87
CA GLY A 254 4.52 -9.29 -0.21
C GLY A 254 4.52 -9.02 1.28
N PHE A 255 5.63 -8.50 1.82
CA PHE A 255 5.78 -8.34 3.26
C PHE A 255 4.87 -7.23 3.83
N GLU A 256 4.51 -6.21 3.05
CA GLU A 256 3.53 -5.22 3.50
C GLU A 256 2.13 -5.82 3.69
N LEU A 257 1.61 -6.56 2.69
CA LEU A 257 0.37 -7.31 2.85
C LEU A 257 0.45 -8.32 4.02
N TYR A 258 1.60 -8.97 4.22
CA TYR A 258 1.79 -9.88 5.35
C TYR A 258 1.62 -9.16 6.70
N VAL A 259 2.22 -7.98 6.88
CA VAL A 259 2.03 -7.20 8.13
C VAL A 259 0.63 -6.61 8.26
N ASP A 260 -0.03 -6.26 7.15
CA ASP A 260 -1.44 -5.85 7.16
C ASP A 260 -2.34 -6.99 7.70
N LEU A 261 -2.05 -8.24 7.32
CA LEU A 261 -2.77 -9.42 7.81
C LEU A 261 -2.44 -9.76 9.27
N VAL A 262 -1.20 -9.54 9.71
CA VAL A 262 -0.83 -9.62 11.13
C VAL A 262 -1.65 -8.62 11.94
N LEU A 263 -1.74 -7.36 11.48
CA LEU A 263 -2.54 -6.33 12.14
C LEU A 263 -4.05 -6.67 12.11
N ALA A 264 -4.56 -7.15 10.98
CA ALA A 264 -5.96 -7.60 10.85
C ALA A 264 -6.29 -8.71 11.86
N GLY A 265 -5.43 -9.72 11.97
CA GLY A 265 -5.54 -10.80 12.94
C GLY A 265 -5.48 -10.30 14.38
N PHE A 266 -4.62 -9.31 14.67
CA PHE A 266 -4.55 -8.64 15.96
C PHE A 266 -5.87 -7.93 16.32
N LEU A 267 -6.42 -7.13 15.41
CA LEU A 267 -7.66 -6.40 15.62
C LEU A 267 -8.85 -7.33 15.86
N LEU A 268 -8.92 -8.45 15.13
CA LEU A 268 -9.95 -9.47 15.33
C LEU A 268 -9.78 -10.22 16.66
N THR A 269 -8.57 -10.64 16.99
CA THR A 269 -8.31 -11.45 18.20
C THR A 269 -8.48 -10.64 19.49
N SER A 270 -8.13 -9.35 19.47
CA SER A 270 -8.34 -8.40 20.59
C SER A 270 -9.80 -7.93 20.73
N GLY A 271 -10.66 -8.27 19.77
CA GLY A 271 -12.05 -7.82 19.73
C GLY A 271 -12.23 -6.33 19.41
N LEU A 272 -11.16 -5.62 19.04
CA LEU A 272 -11.24 -4.23 18.55
C LEU A 272 -12.00 -4.14 17.22
N ALA A 273 -11.94 -5.18 16.41
CA ALA A 273 -12.77 -5.39 15.22
C ALA A 273 -13.52 -6.72 15.31
N THR A 274 -14.65 -6.83 14.59
CA THR A 274 -15.35 -8.10 14.37
C THR A 274 -15.24 -8.56 12.92
N GLN A 275 -14.93 -7.65 12.00
CA GLN A 275 -14.72 -7.91 10.59
C GLN A 275 -13.64 -6.99 10.03
N ILE A 276 -12.82 -7.52 9.13
CA ILE A 276 -11.81 -6.81 8.36
C ILE A 276 -12.17 -6.91 6.89
N VAL A 277 -12.22 -5.76 6.22
CA VAL A 277 -12.44 -5.67 4.76
C VAL A 277 -11.15 -5.19 4.09
N LEU A 278 -10.49 -6.08 3.38
CA LEU A 278 -9.35 -5.78 2.53
C LEU A 278 -9.84 -5.26 1.18
N ARG A 279 -9.35 -4.10 0.76
CA ARG A 279 -9.75 -3.43 -0.49
C ARG A 279 -8.54 -3.34 -1.45
N PRO A 280 -8.27 -4.42 -2.22
CA PRO A 280 -7.16 -4.46 -3.17
C PRO A 280 -7.49 -3.72 -4.48
N LYS A 281 -6.46 -3.48 -5.31
CA LYS A 281 -6.60 -2.97 -6.68
C LYS A 281 -7.18 -4.06 -7.60
N SER A 282 -7.74 -3.66 -8.75
CA SER A 282 -8.40 -4.60 -9.69
C SER A 282 -7.57 -4.96 -10.92
N ILE A 283 -6.44 -4.29 -11.14
CA ILE A 283 -5.52 -4.51 -12.26
C ILE A 283 -4.09 -4.35 -11.74
N PRO A 284 -3.05 -4.96 -12.36
CA PRO A 284 -1.66 -4.72 -11.99
C PRO A 284 -1.36 -3.22 -11.93
N TRP A 285 -0.97 -2.74 -10.74
CA TRP A 285 -0.96 -1.32 -10.40
C TRP A 285 0.28 -0.99 -9.60
N PHE A 286 0.93 0.13 -9.93
CA PHE A 286 2.05 0.69 -9.15
C PHE A 286 3.14 -0.34 -8.76
N VAL A 287 3.41 -1.28 -9.68
CA VAL A 287 4.31 -2.43 -9.52
C VAL A 287 3.81 -3.41 -8.44
N SER A 288 3.86 -3.01 -7.18
CA SER A 288 3.69 -3.94 -6.06
C SER A 288 2.29 -3.95 -5.46
N ASP A 289 1.35 -3.12 -5.91
CA ASP A 289 0.05 -3.04 -5.26
C ASP A 289 -0.72 -4.37 -5.23
N VAL A 290 -1.41 -4.59 -4.12
CA VAL A 290 -2.17 -5.83 -3.88
C VAL A 290 -3.30 -5.99 -4.89
N LEU A 291 -3.32 -7.14 -5.54
CA LEU A 291 -4.44 -7.69 -6.30
C LEU A 291 -5.13 -8.81 -5.51
N PRO A 292 -6.39 -9.16 -5.84
CA PRO A 292 -7.05 -10.33 -5.25
C PRO A 292 -6.23 -11.62 -5.36
N GLY A 293 -5.46 -11.79 -6.44
CA GLY A 293 -4.59 -12.94 -6.65
C GLY A 293 -3.36 -13.00 -5.74
N ASP A 294 -2.92 -11.88 -5.15
CA ASP A 294 -1.73 -11.84 -4.30
C ASP A 294 -2.00 -12.46 -2.91
N PHE A 295 -3.24 -12.40 -2.42
CA PHE A 295 -3.64 -13.00 -1.15
C PHE A 295 -3.48 -14.53 -1.11
N PRO A 296 -4.06 -15.32 -2.04
CA PRO A 296 -3.83 -16.76 -2.06
C PRO A 296 -2.37 -17.12 -2.37
N LEU A 297 -1.63 -16.30 -3.13
CA LEU A 297 -0.19 -16.53 -3.34
C LEU A 297 0.60 -16.41 -2.03
N LEU A 298 0.30 -15.40 -1.22
CA LEU A 298 0.90 -15.22 0.10
C LEU A 298 0.51 -16.38 1.04
N LEU A 299 -0.77 -16.74 1.12
CA LEU A 299 -1.22 -17.87 1.95
C LEU A 299 -0.54 -19.18 1.54
N ASN A 300 -0.39 -19.43 0.24
CA ASN A 300 0.32 -20.61 -0.27
C ASN A 300 1.81 -20.60 0.08
N ALA A 301 2.43 -19.42 0.12
CA ALA A 301 3.83 -19.28 0.51
C ALA A 301 4.07 -19.67 1.97
N ILE A 302 3.15 -19.31 2.88
CA ILE A 302 3.25 -19.65 4.31
C ILE A 302 2.66 -21.01 4.69
N SER A 303 1.76 -21.57 3.87
CA SER A 303 1.26 -22.95 4.06
C SER A 303 2.24 -24.02 3.56
N ASN A 304 3.17 -23.65 2.68
CA ASN A 304 4.28 -24.50 2.24
C ASN A 304 5.62 -23.75 2.32
N PRO A 305 6.06 -23.38 3.53
CA PRO A 305 7.13 -22.41 3.72
C PRO A 305 8.49 -22.95 3.28
N LYS A 306 8.77 -24.25 3.48
CA LYS A 306 10.01 -24.89 2.98
C LYS A 306 10.09 -24.77 1.45
N LYS A 307 9.04 -25.14 0.72
CA LYS A 307 8.99 -25.01 -0.74
C LYS A 307 9.18 -23.56 -1.19
N PHE A 308 8.64 -22.58 -0.47
CA PHE A 308 8.74 -21.19 -0.89
C PHE A 308 10.10 -20.55 -0.58
N PHE A 309 10.62 -20.73 0.65
CA PHE A 309 11.80 -20.04 1.18
C PHE A 309 13.13 -20.79 1.00
N GLU A 310 13.11 -22.10 0.77
CA GLU A 310 14.32 -22.90 0.53
C GLU A 310 14.62 -23.10 -0.95
N THR A 311 13.63 -22.93 -1.84
CA THR A 311 13.86 -23.00 -3.29
C THR A 311 14.61 -21.76 -3.77
N LEU A 312 15.68 -21.98 -4.54
CA LEU A 312 16.42 -20.92 -5.21
C LEU A 312 15.53 -20.14 -6.18
N SER A 313 15.45 -18.82 -6.03
CA SER A 313 14.96 -17.97 -7.11
C SER A 313 15.89 -18.08 -8.31
N GLU A 314 15.34 -17.92 -9.52
CA GLU A 314 16.09 -18.02 -10.78
C GLU A 314 17.37 -17.16 -10.78
N ASP A 315 17.29 -15.96 -10.18
CA ASP A 315 18.40 -15.02 -10.11
C ASP A 315 19.48 -15.44 -9.08
N LYS A 316 19.12 -16.24 -8.06
CA LYS A 316 20.06 -16.77 -7.05
C LYS A 316 20.73 -18.08 -7.47
N LYS A 317 20.19 -18.80 -8.47
CA LYS A 317 20.90 -19.93 -9.10
C LYS A 317 22.26 -19.51 -9.69
N LEU A 318 22.40 -18.23 -10.04
CA LEU A 318 23.65 -17.64 -10.56
C LEU A 318 24.68 -17.30 -9.47
N GLN A 319 24.29 -17.27 -8.19
CA GLN A 319 25.15 -16.85 -7.07
C GLN A 319 25.58 -17.99 -6.13
N ASP A 320 25.19 -19.24 -6.42
CA ASP A 320 25.58 -20.47 -5.69
C ASP A 320 25.35 -20.42 -4.16
N LYS A 321 24.33 -19.65 -3.72
CA LYS A 321 23.96 -19.51 -2.32
C LYS A 321 22.65 -20.23 -2.03
N THR A 322 22.73 -21.44 -1.50
CA THR A 322 21.57 -22.17 -0.96
C THR A 322 21.03 -21.45 0.28
N PRO A 323 19.73 -21.11 0.36
CA PRO A 323 19.13 -20.57 1.58
C PRO A 323 19.31 -21.56 2.73
N ALA A 324 19.57 -21.07 3.95
CA ALA A 324 19.56 -21.93 5.13
C ALA A 324 18.20 -22.66 5.24
N PRO A 325 18.14 -23.92 5.69
CA PRO A 325 16.84 -24.58 5.91
C PRO A 325 16.04 -23.85 6.98
N LEU A 326 14.70 -23.89 6.88
CA LEU A 326 13.84 -23.47 7.99
C LEU A 326 13.91 -24.52 9.09
N SER A 327 13.99 -24.08 10.34
CA SER A 327 13.82 -24.97 11.49
C SER A 327 12.37 -25.46 11.59
N ASP A 328 12.16 -26.52 12.35
CA ASP A 328 10.82 -27.07 12.55
C ASP A 328 9.92 -26.07 13.29
N LYS A 329 10.45 -25.33 14.28
CA LYS A 329 9.71 -24.25 14.96
C LYS A 329 9.24 -23.18 13.98
N GLU A 330 10.13 -22.67 13.12
CA GLU A 330 9.78 -21.64 12.14
C GLU A 330 8.70 -22.13 11.16
N THR A 331 8.77 -23.40 10.78
CA THR A 331 7.77 -24.05 9.93
C THR A 331 6.42 -24.14 10.64
N GLU A 332 6.40 -24.60 11.89
CA GLU A 332 5.19 -24.71 12.71
C GLU A 332 4.54 -23.35 12.97
N ASP A 333 5.33 -22.30 13.21
CA ASP A 333 4.82 -20.95 13.45
C ASP A 333 4.15 -20.38 12.19
N LEU A 334 4.74 -20.57 11.01
CA LEU A 334 4.13 -20.16 9.73
C LEU A 334 2.85 -20.95 9.42
N LEU A 335 2.83 -22.25 9.70
CA LEU A 335 1.63 -23.07 9.53
C LEU A 335 0.51 -22.67 10.47
N PHE A 336 0.83 -22.28 11.71
CA PHE A 336 -0.14 -21.71 12.64
C PHE A 336 -0.76 -20.44 12.06
N VAL A 337 0.06 -19.47 11.62
CA VAL A 337 -0.43 -18.21 11.02
C VAL A 337 -1.34 -18.49 9.82
N PHE A 338 -0.94 -19.41 8.94
CA PHE A 338 -1.78 -19.82 7.81
C PHE A 338 -3.15 -20.34 8.24
N GLN A 339 -3.19 -21.27 9.19
CA GLN A 339 -4.43 -21.87 9.69
C GLN A 339 -5.35 -20.82 10.32
N GLU A 340 -4.78 -19.92 11.11
CA GLU A 340 -5.50 -18.82 11.72
C GLU A 340 -6.19 -17.93 10.68
N TRP A 341 -5.42 -17.43 9.70
CA TRP A 341 -5.97 -16.55 8.67
C TRP A 341 -6.95 -17.26 7.74
N ALA A 342 -6.71 -18.54 7.43
CA ALA A 342 -7.64 -19.35 6.67
C ALA A 342 -8.98 -19.51 7.42
N SER A 343 -8.97 -19.71 8.74
CA SER A 343 -10.20 -19.76 9.56
C SER A 343 -10.93 -18.43 9.56
N LEU A 344 -10.24 -17.32 9.84
CA LEU A 344 -10.82 -15.98 9.83
C LEU A 344 -11.47 -15.64 8.48
N HIS A 345 -10.84 -16.05 7.38
CA HIS A 345 -11.39 -15.87 6.04
C HIS A 345 -12.61 -16.78 5.80
N ALA A 346 -12.53 -18.05 6.17
CA ALA A 346 -13.64 -19.01 6.03
C ALA A 346 -14.88 -18.62 6.86
N GLU A 347 -14.68 -18.00 8.02
CA GLU A 347 -15.73 -17.50 8.92
C GLU A 347 -16.29 -16.13 8.49
N GLY A 348 -15.76 -15.52 7.41
CA GLY A 348 -16.22 -14.23 6.89
C GLY A 348 -15.77 -13.02 7.73
N GLN A 349 -14.83 -13.22 8.65
CA GLN A 349 -14.24 -12.15 9.46
C GLN A 349 -13.13 -11.41 8.72
N LEU A 350 -12.48 -12.05 7.76
CA LEU A 350 -11.46 -11.44 6.89
C LEU A 350 -11.89 -11.62 5.43
N ILE A 351 -12.28 -10.53 4.75
CA ILE A 351 -12.81 -10.60 3.38
C ILE A 351 -12.10 -9.63 2.44
N MET A 352 -12.03 -9.99 1.15
CA MET A 352 -11.54 -9.10 0.09
C MET A 352 -12.69 -8.51 -0.73
N ARG A 353 -12.70 -7.19 -0.91
CA ARG A 353 -13.66 -6.46 -1.75
C ARG A 353 -12.91 -5.56 -2.75
N PRO A 354 -12.46 -6.09 -3.90
CA PRO A 354 -11.85 -5.28 -4.95
C PRO A 354 -12.86 -4.29 -5.53
N ASN A 355 -12.39 -3.11 -5.92
CA ASN A 355 -13.20 -2.14 -6.67
C ASN A 355 -12.30 -1.41 -7.68
N ARG A 356 -12.76 -1.25 -8.93
CA ARG A 356 -11.98 -0.59 -9.99
C ARG A 356 -11.75 0.90 -9.73
N TYR A 357 -12.52 1.52 -8.84
CA TYR A 357 -12.32 2.92 -8.45
C TYR A 357 -10.95 3.15 -7.81
N TRP A 358 -10.37 2.15 -7.13
CA TRP A 358 -9.02 2.27 -6.55
C TRP A 358 -7.94 2.54 -7.62
N THR A 359 -8.21 2.18 -8.88
CA THR A 359 -7.35 2.40 -10.05
C THR A 359 -7.86 3.53 -10.97
N ALA A 360 -8.76 4.39 -10.48
CA ALA A 360 -9.12 5.63 -11.17
C ALA A 360 -7.95 6.64 -11.16
N GLY A 361 -7.88 7.52 -12.17
CA GLY A 361 -6.78 8.47 -12.35
C GLY A 361 -6.83 9.72 -11.46
N GLY A 362 -7.91 9.90 -10.70
CA GLY A 362 -8.18 11.09 -9.90
C GLY A 362 -7.95 10.93 -8.40
N SER A 363 -8.11 12.06 -7.70
CA SER A 363 -8.11 12.14 -6.24
C SER A 363 -9.33 11.45 -5.62
N PHE A 364 -9.21 11.03 -4.36
CA PHE A 364 -10.35 10.57 -3.57
C PHE A 364 -11.32 11.70 -3.17
N TRP A 365 -11.00 12.97 -3.42
CA TRP A 365 -12.00 14.05 -3.36
C TRP A 365 -13.19 13.79 -4.29
N ARG A 366 -12.96 13.06 -5.39
CA ARG A 366 -14.00 12.68 -6.36
C ARG A 366 -14.82 11.47 -5.90
N LEU A 367 -14.36 10.69 -4.92
CA LEU A 367 -14.94 9.39 -4.54
C LEU A 367 -16.43 9.49 -4.18
N PRO A 368 -16.88 10.47 -3.35
CA PRO A 368 -18.30 10.58 -3.02
C PRO A 368 -19.21 10.84 -4.22
N ALA A 369 -18.70 11.49 -5.27
CA ALA A 369 -19.47 11.85 -6.46
C ALA A 369 -19.35 10.80 -7.59
N GLU A 370 -18.17 10.23 -7.80
CA GLU A 370 -17.90 9.30 -8.92
C GLU A 370 -18.16 7.83 -8.56
N ALA A 371 -18.13 7.47 -7.27
CA ALA A 371 -18.40 6.12 -6.78
C ALA A 371 -19.23 6.15 -5.47
N PRO A 372 -20.46 6.71 -5.49
CA PRO A 372 -21.27 6.89 -4.29
C PRO A 372 -21.61 5.57 -3.57
N GLU A 373 -21.75 4.46 -4.30
CA GLU A 373 -21.99 3.14 -3.69
C GLU A 373 -20.78 2.64 -2.89
N LEU A 374 -19.56 2.86 -3.40
CA LEU A 374 -18.34 2.53 -2.67
C LEU A 374 -18.18 3.44 -1.45
N HIS A 375 -18.49 4.73 -1.59
CA HIS A 375 -18.47 5.66 -0.48
C HIS A 375 -19.43 5.22 0.64
N GLU A 376 -20.65 4.84 0.29
CA GLU A 376 -21.65 4.37 1.25
C GLU A 376 -21.23 3.08 1.94
N ASP A 377 -20.66 2.12 1.21
CA ASP A 377 -20.11 0.87 1.77
C ASP A 377 -18.99 1.13 2.80
N MET A 378 -18.26 2.24 2.67
CA MET A 378 -17.17 2.60 3.60
C MET A 378 -17.65 3.32 4.87
N LYS A 379 -18.84 3.96 4.86
CA LYS A 379 -19.37 4.67 6.04
C LYS A 379 -19.69 3.75 7.22
N GLY A 380 -19.88 2.44 6.94
CA GLY A 380 -20.12 1.43 7.98
C GLY A 380 -18.88 1.03 8.77
N ALA A 381 -17.68 1.42 8.34
CA ALA A 381 -16.44 1.09 9.03
C ALA A 381 -16.21 1.98 10.26
N GLU A 382 -15.82 1.39 11.38
CA GLU A 382 -15.36 2.14 12.56
C GLU A 382 -14.04 2.86 12.24
N LEU A 383 -13.25 2.30 11.33
CA LEU A 383 -12.00 2.88 10.84
C LEU A 383 -11.69 2.38 9.42
N THR A 384 -11.34 3.29 8.52
CA THR A 384 -10.81 2.98 7.19
C THR A 384 -9.34 3.36 7.14
N ILE A 385 -8.48 2.35 7.05
CA ILE A 385 -7.03 2.47 7.01
C ILE A 385 -6.58 2.56 5.55
N PHE A 386 -6.03 3.71 5.17
CA PHE A 386 -5.41 3.93 3.87
C PHE A 386 -3.90 3.74 3.98
N LYS A 387 -3.39 2.65 3.40
CA LYS A 387 -1.97 2.32 3.44
C LYS A 387 -1.17 3.08 2.38
N GLY A 388 0.03 3.52 2.74
CA GLY A 388 1.06 3.90 1.78
C GLY A 388 0.89 5.28 1.14
N ASP A 389 1.85 5.60 0.27
CA ASP A 389 2.06 6.94 -0.26
C ASP A 389 1.03 7.31 -1.34
N LEU A 390 0.68 6.39 -2.25
CA LEU A 390 -0.29 6.67 -3.31
C LEU A 390 -1.68 6.99 -2.74
N ASN A 391 -2.12 6.25 -1.72
CA ASN A 391 -3.40 6.53 -1.08
C ASN A 391 -3.39 7.91 -0.40
N TYR A 392 -2.30 8.29 0.27
CA TYR A 392 -2.18 9.64 0.84
C TYR A 392 -2.19 10.73 -0.24
N ARG A 393 -1.48 10.53 -1.36
CA ARG A 393 -1.52 11.42 -2.52
C ARG A 393 -2.94 11.56 -3.07
N LYS A 394 -3.67 10.46 -3.23
CA LYS A 394 -5.09 10.49 -3.65
C LYS A 394 -5.99 11.21 -2.65
N LEU A 395 -5.82 10.98 -1.35
CA LEU A 395 -6.57 11.66 -0.27
C LEU A 395 -6.34 13.18 -0.28
N THR A 396 -5.10 13.62 -0.56
CA THR A 396 -4.70 15.04 -0.55
C THR A 396 -4.73 15.70 -1.93
N GLY A 397 -5.16 14.99 -2.97
CA GLY A 397 -5.20 15.48 -4.34
C GLY A 397 -3.83 15.67 -5.02
N ASP A 398 -2.77 15.11 -4.43
CA ASP A 398 -1.37 15.21 -4.88
C ASP A 398 -0.97 16.68 -5.12
N ALA A 399 -1.42 17.58 -4.23
CA ALA A 399 -1.31 19.02 -4.42
C ALA A 399 -0.21 19.68 -3.58
N HIS A 400 0.24 20.84 -4.03
CA HIS A 400 1.23 21.69 -3.37
C HIS A 400 0.62 22.46 -2.20
N TRP A 401 0.17 21.73 -1.19
CA TRP A 401 -0.27 22.32 0.06
C TRP A 401 0.90 22.99 0.80
N ASP A 402 0.57 24.04 1.55
CA ASP A 402 1.43 24.46 2.65
C ASP A 402 1.54 23.28 3.63
N ALA A 403 2.75 22.99 4.11
CA ALA A 403 3.01 21.81 4.93
C ALA A 403 2.24 21.83 6.26
N THR A 404 1.84 23.01 6.72
CA THR A 404 1.06 23.22 7.95
C THR A 404 -0.46 23.17 7.71
N THR A 405 -0.91 23.03 6.47
CA THR A 405 -2.34 22.91 6.13
C THR A 405 -2.97 21.79 6.97
N PRO A 406 -4.10 22.01 7.66
CA PRO A 406 -4.71 20.95 8.47
C PRO A 406 -5.09 19.72 7.63
N TRP A 407 -4.85 18.51 8.18
CA TRP A 407 -5.19 17.24 7.53
C TRP A 407 -6.65 17.21 7.03
N ILE A 408 -7.58 17.63 7.89
CA ILE A 408 -9.01 17.69 7.56
C ILE A 408 -9.33 18.63 6.38
N THR A 409 -8.53 19.68 6.16
CA THR A 409 -8.70 20.60 5.02
C THR A 409 -8.21 19.94 3.73
N ALA A 410 -7.08 19.24 3.79
CA ALA A 410 -6.50 18.55 2.64
C ALA A 410 -7.30 17.32 2.21
N LEU A 411 -8.09 16.72 3.12
CA LEU A 411 -9.01 15.63 2.81
C LEU A 411 -10.26 16.05 2.02
N GLY A 412 -10.64 17.33 2.10
CA GLY A 412 -11.80 17.87 1.40
C GLY A 412 -13.07 17.02 1.64
N PRO A 413 -13.76 16.55 0.58
CA PRO A 413 -14.98 15.74 0.70
C PRO A 413 -14.83 14.40 1.46
N MET A 414 -13.61 13.92 1.68
CA MET A 414 -13.32 12.72 2.48
C MET A 414 -13.02 13.05 3.97
N GLY A 415 -13.07 14.33 4.35
CA GLY A 415 -12.85 14.80 5.72
C GLY A 415 -14.09 14.71 6.61
N PRO A 416 -14.20 15.57 7.64
CA PRO A 416 -15.39 15.66 8.50
C PRO A 416 -16.67 15.87 7.69
N GLY A 417 -17.74 15.15 8.04
CA GLY A 417 -19.01 15.13 7.32
C GLY A 417 -19.10 14.11 6.17
N SER A 418 -18.01 13.41 5.84
CA SER A 418 -18.04 12.33 4.83
C SER A 418 -18.77 11.08 5.33
N GLY A 419 -18.84 10.88 6.65
CA GLY A 419 -19.28 9.63 7.28
C GLY A 419 -18.22 8.53 7.29
N VAL A 420 -17.01 8.77 6.77
CA VAL A 420 -15.90 7.81 6.76
C VAL A 420 -14.82 8.24 7.76
N ASN A 421 -14.46 7.36 8.70
CA ASN A 421 -13.32 7.58 9.59
C ASN A 421 -12.02 7.21 8.86
N VAL A 422 -11.31 8.22 8.35
CA VAL A 422 -10.09 8.03 7.55
C VAL A 422 -8.86 8.02 8.46
N LEU A 423 -8.11 6.92 8.46
CA LEU A 423 -6.75 6.85 9.00
C LEU A 423 -5.76 6.61 7.87
N SER A 424 -4.82 7.52 7.64
CA SER A 424 -3.72 7.27 6.71
C SER A 424 -2.49 6.77 7.45
N LEU A 425 -1.95 5.62 7.03
CA LEU A 425 -0.66 5.10 7.47
C LEU A 425 0.34 5.26 6.32
N ARG A 426 1.10 6.35 6.33
CA ARG A 426 1.91 6.75 5.18
C ARG A 426 3.38 6.91 5.55
N THR A 427 4.22 6.06 4.96
CA THR A 427 5.63 6.36 4.78
C THR A 427 5.80 7.37 3.62
N CYS A 428 6.49 8.49 3.85
CA CYS A 428 6.58 9.62 2.91
C CYS A 428 7.47 9.28 1.71
N LYS A 429 6.88 9.25 0.50
CA LYS A 429 7.58 8.97 -0.77
C LYS A 429 7.17 9.94 -1.89
N ALA A 430 6.75 11.17 -1.52
CA ALA A 430 6.29 12.21 -2.43
C ALA A 430 6.36 13.61 -1.79
N ASP A 431 6.30 14.65 -2.63
CA ASP A 431 6.38 16.06 -2.20
C ASP A 431 5.23 16.52 -1.32
N VAL A 432 4.04 15.95 -1.51
CA VAL A 432 2.84 16.35 -0.77
C VAL A 432 2.99 15.97 0.70
N ILE A 433 2.75 16.92 1.59
CA ILE A 433 2.69 16.74 3.03
C ILE A 433 1.79 17.83 3.61
N VAL A 434 1.01 17.49 4.62
CA VAL A 434 0.13 18.42 5.35
C VAL A 434 0.13 18.07 6.84
N GLY A 435 -0.35 19.00 7.67
CA GLY A 435 -0.53 18.82 9.11
C GLY A 435 0.76 18.92 9.93
N LEU A 436 1.88 19.30 9.34
CA LEU A 436 3.13 19.46 10.09
C LEU A 436 3.05 20.67 11.04
N PRO A 437 3.75 20.62 12.19
CA PRO A 437 3.98 21.80 13.00
C PRO A 437 4.72 22.89 12.20
N ALA A 438 4.42 24.16 12.50
CA ALA A 438 5.13 25.28 11.90
C ALA A 438 6.66 25.18 12.12
N GLY A 439 7.45 25.41 11.07
CA GLY A 439 8.91 25.30 11.11
C GLY A 439 9.45 23.88 10.87
N LYS A 440 8.59 22.84 10.90
CA LYS A 440 9.08 21.46 10.78
C LYS A 440 9.53 21.10 9.36
N ASP A 441 8.83 21.58 8.33
CA ASP A 441 9.25 21.35 6.93
C ASP A 441 10.60 22.03 6.65
N GLU A 442 10.81 23.24 7.18
CA GLU A 442 12.06 23.99 7.08
C GLU A 442 13.21 23.28 7.80
N GLU A 443 12.98 22.79 9.02
CA GLU A 443 13.95 21.98 9.78
C GLU A 443 14.39 20.75 8.97
N LEU A 444 13.43 20.01 8.42
CA LEU A 444 13.71 18.80 7.65
C LEU A 444 14.43 19.10 6.33
N LYS A 445 14.05 20.16 5.63
CA LYS A 445 14.75 20.63 4.42
C LYS A 445 16.20 21.00 4.69
N ALA A 446 16.50 21.58 5.85
CA ALA A 446 17.86 21.96 6.25
C ALA A 446 18.77 20.75 6.60
N THR A 447 18.22 19.54 6.75
CA THR A 447 19.03 18.34 7.00
C THR A 447 19.83 17.91 5.76
N GLY A 448 20.89 17.12 5.96
CA GLY A 448 21.67 16.55 4.87
C GLY A 448 20.79 15.68 3.95
N GLY A 449 20.66 16.09 2.68
CA GLY A 449 19.78 15.44 1.71
C GLY A 449 18.31 15.86 1.81
N GLY A 450 17.95 16.81 2.69
CA GLY A 450 16.58 17.23 2.94
C GLY A 450 15.97 18.17 1.90
N GLY A 451 16.79 18.87 1.13
CA GLY A 451 16.36 19.83 0.11
C GLY A 451 17.21 21.10 0.07
N GLY A 452 17.71 21.53 1.23
CA GLY A 452 18.55 22.71 1.39
C GLY A 452 18.02 23.92 0.61
N ASP A 453 18.92 24.60 -0.09
CA ASP A 453 18.65 25.84 -0.83
C ASP A 453 17.76 25.64 -2.07
N THR A 454 17.51 24.39 -2.50
CA THR A 454 16.65 24.12 -3.66
C THR A 454 15.16 24.30 -3.35
N GLY A 455 14.77 24.38 -2.08
CA GLY A 455 13.37 24.46 -1.63
C GLY A 455 12.59 23.15 -1.79
N ALA A 456 13.14 22.15 -2.47
CA ALA A 456 12.55 20.83 -2.69
C ALA A 456 12.37 20.06 -1.37
N ARG A 457 11.30 19.26 -1.26
CA ARG A 457 11.04 18.41 -0.08
C ARG A 457 11.71 17.04 -0.19
N ARG A 458 13.02 17.02 -0.48
CA ARG A 458 13.76 15.75 -0.70
C ARG A 458 13.75 14.82 0.50
N TRP A 459 13.63 15.36 1.71
CA TRP A 459 13.44 14.56 2.92
C TRP A 459 12.22 13.61 2.82
N GLY A 460 11.18 13.99 2.07
CA GLY A 460 9.92 13.26 1.92
C GLY A 460 9.89 12.26 0.76
N TRP A 461 10.99 12.05 0.01
CA TRP A 461 10.98 11.23 -1.21
C TRP A 461 11.39 9.76 -1.00
N HIS A 462 12.07 9.47 0.12
CA HIS A 462 12.81 8.20 0.27
C HIS A 462 12.27 7.28 1.37
N GLY A 463 11.11 7.59 1.94
CA GLY A 463 10.46 6.73 2.93
C GLY A 463 11.15 6.67 4.30
N LYS A 464 11.99 7.65 4.62
CA LYS A 464 12.63 7.76 5.93
C LYS A 464 11.67 8.23 7.02
N TRP A 465 10.70 9.06 6.64
CA TRP A 465 9.74 9.69 7.55
C TRP A 465 8.34 9.14 7.28
N ALA A 466 7.49 9.18 8.30
CA ALA A 466 6.12 8.73 8.20
C ALA A 466 5.14 9.68 8.89
N VAL A 467 3.88 9.58 8.52
CA VAL A 467 2.76 10.24 9.19
C VAL A 467 1.63 9.26 9.39
N VAL A 468 0.96 9.41 10.54
CA VAL A 468 -0.29 8.75 10.88
C VAL A 468 -1.32 9.85 11.14
N CYS A 469 -2.25 10.02 10.21
CA CYS A 469 -3.22 11.11 10.25
C CYS A 469 -4.64 10.56 10.32
N LEU A 470 -5.39 10.93 11.34
CA LEU A 470 -6.79 10.54 11.56
C LEU A 470 -7.73 11.70 11.25
N SER A 471 -8.83 11.41 10.54
CA SER A 471 -10.00 12.27 10.44
C SER A 471 -11.24 11.46 10.78
N LYS A 472 -12.08 11.99 11.68
CA LYS A 472 -13.39 11.40 11.96
C LYS A 472 -14.38 11.87 10.90
N GLY A 473 -15.24 10.97 10.44
CA GLY A 473 -16.24 11.25 9.41
C GLY A 473 -17.49 11.96 9.93
N SER A 474 -17.70 11.98 11.25
CA SER A 474 -18.85 12.60 11.94
C SER A 474 -18.84 14.12 11.96
#